data_AF-A0A9J6FP61-F1
#
_entry.id   AF-A0A9J6FP61-F1
#
_cell.length_a   1.000
_cell.length_b   1.000
_cell.length_c   1.000
_cell.angle_alpha   90.00
_cell.angle_beta   90.00
_cell.angle_gamma   90.00
#
_symmetry.space_group_name_H-M   'P 1'
#
loop_
_entity.id
_entity.type
_entity.pdbx_description
1 polymer ?
#
loop_
_entity_poly.entity_id
_entity_poly.type
_entity_poly.pdbx_seq_one_letter_code
_entity_poly.pdbx_strand_id
1 'polypeptide(L)'
;MATYHHITSNDTVSNPSLCPPGPDLWCRQNAAKAKGEPTPKTQIQHRPPHVCEALLPVYKRLSDEKLLQRCLQASAELQRVPPLHDMGPGTQGEARVAVHCASCCG
;
A
#
# COMPACT_ATOMS: atom_id res chain seq x y z
N MET A 1 4.40 -6.81 -1.71
CA MET A 1 5.86 -6.97 -1.83
C MET A 1 6.56 -6.06 -2.85
N ALA A 2 6.00 -5.78 -4.04
CA ALA A 2 6.62 -4.91 -5.05
C ALA A 2 7.17 -3.59 -4.50
N THR A 3 6.38 -2.88 -3.68
CA THR A 3 6.78 -1.60 -3.07
C THR A 3 7.97 -1.73 -2.14
N TYR A 4 8.07 -2.81 -1.33
CA TYR A 4 9.23 -3.06 -0.46
C TYR A 4 10.51 -3.13 -1.29
N HIS A 5 10.53 -4.00 -2.31
CA HIS A 5 11.70 -4.20 -3.14
C HIS A 5 12.07 -2.96 -3.94
N HIS A 6 11.09 -2.14 -4.32
CA HIS A 6 11.37 -0.85 -4.93
C HIS A 6 12.00 0.12 -3.94
N ILE A 7 11.50 0.25 -2.71
CA ILE A 7 12.08 1.22 -1.77
C ILE A 7 13.42 0.74 -1.19
N THR A 8 13.69 -0.56 -1.14
CA THR A 8 14.96 -1.08 -0.60
C THR A 8 16.01 -1.35 -1.67
N SER A 9 15.69 -1.16 -2.96
CA SER A 9 16.68 -1.31 -4.03
C SER A 9 17.71 -0.17 -4.04
N ASN A 10 18.88 -0.48 -4.56
CA ASN A 10 19.94 0.49 -4.84
C ASN A 10 20.37 0.36 -6.31
N ASP A 11 21.34 1.16 -6.75
CA ASP A 11 21.83 1.12 -8.14
C ASP A 11 22.44 -0.23 -8.55
N THR A 12 22.86 -1.06 -7.60
CA THR A 12 23.42 -2.41 -7.83
C THR A 12 22.39 -3.54 -7.73
N VAL A 13 21.23 -3.29 -7.11
CA VAL A 13 20.17 -4.25 -6.79
C VAL A 13 18.82 -3.64 -7.15
N SER A 14 18.70 -3.05 -8.35
CA SER A 14 17.38 -2.67 -8.86
C SER A 14 16.69 -3.92 -9.43
N ASN A 15 15.51 -4.24 -8.91
CA ASN A 15 14.71 -5.33 -9.44
C ASN A 15 13.39 -4.82 -10.06
N PRO A 16 13.46 -4.13 -11.22
CA PRO A 16 12.29 -3.57 -11.89
C PRO A 16 11.27 -4.65 -12.30
N SER A 17 11.67 -5.93 -12.33
CA SER A 17 10.79 -7.05 -12.63
C SER A 17 9.67 -7.27 -11.59
N LEU A 18 9.86 -6.80 -10.36
CA LEU A 18 8.83 -6.87 -9.30
C LEU A 18 7.85 -5.70 -9.35
N CYS A 19 8.19 -4.63 -10.07
CA CYS A 19 7.30 -3.48 -10.24
C CYS A 19 6.32 -3.75 -11.39
N PRO A 20 5.09 -3.21 -11.31
CA PRO A 20 4.13 -3.35 -12.39
C PRO A 20 4.66 -2.67 -13.68
N PRO A 21 4.40 -3.23 -14.87
CA PRO A 21 4.81 -2.67 -16.16
C PRO A 21 3.74 -1.74 -16.74
N GLY A 22 4.14 -0.61 -17.35
CA GLY A 22 3.21 0.32 -17.99
C GLY A 22 3.65 1.78 -17.94
N PRO A 23 3.14 2.62 -18.87
CA PRO A 23 3.59 4.01 -19.04
C PRO A 23 3.18 4.95 -17.90
N ASP A 24 2.06 4.67 -17.22
CA ASP A 24 1.47 5.57 -16.20
C ASP A 24 1.52 4.98 -14.79
N LEU A 25 2.58 4.21 -14.52
CA LEU A 25 2.80 3.59 -13.23
C LEU A 25 3.83 4.34 -12.39
N TRP A 26 3.74 4.10 -11.09
CA TRP A 26 4.60 4.71 -10.08
C TRP A 26 6.09 4.36 -10.22
N CYS A 27 6.42 3.21 -10.82
CA CYS A 27 7.80 2.81 -11.06
C CYS A 27 8.36 3.57 -12.28
N ARG A 28 9.10 4.66 -12.04
CA ARG A 28 9.67 5.51 -13.10
C ARG A 28 10.55 4.75 -14.11
N GLN A 29 11.26 3.71 -13.67
CA GLN A 29 12.08 2.88 -14.57
C GLN A 29 11.21 2.09 -15.56
N ASN A 30 10.16 1.43 -15.07
CA ASN A 30 9.23 0.70 -15.94
C ASN A 30 8.37 1.63 -16.80
N ALA A 31 8.00 2.79 -16.27
CA ALA A 31 7.27 3.81 -17.02
C ALA A 31 8.10 4.36 -18.19
N ALA A 32 9.36 4.75 -17.95
CA ALA A 32 10.26 5.21 -19.00
C ALA A 32 10.49 4.11 -20.05
N LYS A 33 10.71 2.87 -19.62
CA LYS A 33 10.85 1.71 -20.53
C LYS A 33 9.60 1.50 -21.39
N ALA A 34 8.40 1.62 -20.82
CA ALA A 34 7.16 1.49 -21.56
C ALA A 34 6.91 2.65 -22.53
N LYS A 35 7.44 3.85 -22.23
CA LYS A 35 7.37 5.04 -23.09
C LYS A 35 8.47 5.12 -24.15
N GLY A 36 9.45 4.21 -24.12
CA GLY A 36 10.62 4.28 -25.00
C GLY A 36 11.61 5.40 -24.63
N GLU A 37 11.53 5.89 -23.38
CA GLU A 37 12.36 6.97 -22.85
C GLU A 37 13.63 6.42 -22.18
N PRO A 38 14.69 7.24 -22.05
CA PRO A 38 15.87 6.85 -21.28
C PRO A 38 15.49 6.52 -19.83
N THR A 39 15.97 5.38 -19.34
CA THR A 39 15.66 4.93 -17.96
C THR A 39 16.30 5.89 -16.96
N PRO A 40 15.51 6.50 -16.06
CA PRO A 40 16.05 7.41 -15.06
C PRO A 40 16.97 6.66 -14.09
N LYS A 41 18.07 7.31 -13.68
CA LYS A 41 18.94 6.80 -12.62
C LYS A 41 18.13 6.59 -11.34
N THR A 42 18.44 5.53 -10.61
CA THR A 42 17.77 5.21 -9.35
C THR A 42 18.11 6.29 -8.33
N GLN A 43 17.17 7.19 -8.02
CA GLN A 43 17.37 8.22 -6.98
C GLN A 43 17.16 7.67 -5.56
N ILE A 44 17.09 6.36 -5.41
CA ILE A 44 16.73 5.73 -4.13
C ILE A 44 17.96 5.79 -3.24
N GLN A 45 17.91 6.72 -2.29
CA GLN A 45 18.91 6.87 -1.26
C GLN A 45 19.14 5.53 -0.58
N HIS A 46 20.41 5.13 -0.49
CA HIS A 46 20.81 3.88 0.11
C HIS A 46 20.30 3.84 1.55
N ARG A 47 19.25 3.05 1.81
CA ARG A 47 18.77 2.83 3.17
C ARG A 47 19.80 1.97 3.91
N PRO A 48 20.09 2.25 5.19
CA PRO A 48 20.90 1.36 6.00
C PRO A 48 20.27 -0.04 6.05
N PRO A 49 21.05 -1.13 5.98
CA PRO A 49 20.52 -2.50 5.98
C PRO A 49 19.54 -2.79 7.12
N HIS A 50 19.84 -2.29 8.32
CA HIS A 50 18.97 -2.46 9.49
C HIS A 50 17.57 -1.84 9.33
N VAL A 51 17.43 -0.75 8.56
CA VAL A 51 16.12 -0.15 8.26
C VAL A 51 15.33 -1.04 7.31
N CYS A 52 15.99 -1.60 6.29
CA CYS A 52 15.36 -2.53 5.35
C CYS A 52 14.88 -3.78 6.09
N GLU A 53 15.71 -4.35 6.97
CA GLU A 53 15.37 -5.51 7.80
C GLU A 53 14.18 -5.24 8.73
N ALA A 54 14.14 -4.05 9.36
CA ALA A 54 13.01 -3.65 10.21
C ALA A 54 11.70 -3.45 9.43
N LEU A 55 11.77 -3.00 8.17
CA LEU A 55 10.60 -2.80 7.31
C LEU A 55 10.05 -4.12 6.75
N LEU A 56 10.89 -5.12 6.53
CA LEU A 56 10.49 -6.39 5.91
C LEU A 56 9.29 -7.07 6.60
N PRO A 57 9.25 -7.29 7.93
CA PRO A 57 8.11 -7.91 8.58
C PRO A 57 6.81 -7.10 8.42
N VAL A 58 6.90 -5.76 8.39
CA VAL A 58 5.76 -4.88 8.17
C VAL A 58 5.18 -5.10 6.77
N TYR A 59 6.03 -5.07 5.74
CA TYR A 59 5.59 -5.30 4.36
C TYR A 59 5.07 -6.72 4.12
N LYS A 60 5.65 -7.72 4.79
CA LYS A 60 5.13 -9.10 4.76
C LYS A 60 3.71 -9.16 5.34
N ARG A 61 3.49 -8.58 6.53
CA ARG A 61 2.17 -8.53 7.15
C ARG A 61 1.17 -7.76 6.29
N LEU A 62 1.55 -6.62 5.71
CA LEU A 62 0.69 -5.85 4.80
C LEU A 62 0.41 -6.56 3.47
N SER A 63 1.23 -7.54 3.09
CA SER A 63 1.02 -8.36 1.90
C SER A 63 0.27 -9.66 2.21
N ASP A 64 -0.17 -9.89 3.44
CA ASP A 64 -0.94 -11.07 3.83
C ASP A 64 -2.34 -11.05 3.19
N GLU A 65 -2.70 -12.13 2.50
CA GLU A 65 -3.96 -12.20 1.75
C GLU A 65 -5.19 -12.07 2.64
N LYS A 66 -5.17 -12.65 3.85
CA LYS A 66 -6.31 -12.57 4.78
C LYS A 66 -6.48 -11.14 5.27
N LEU A 67 -5.39 -10.45 5.59
CA LEU A 67 -5.43 -9.03 5.95
C LEU A 67 -5.98 -8.19 4.80
N LEU A 68 -5.51 -8.40 3.57
CA LEU A 68 -5.98 -7.68 2.39
C LEU A 68 -7.48 -7.92 2.13
N GLN A 69 -7.95 -9.17 2.24
CA GLN A 69 -9.36 -9.51 2.10
C GLN A 69 -10.23 -8.77 3.13
N ARG A 70 -9.81 -8.68 4.39
CA ARG A 70 -10.50 -7.90 5.43
C ARG A 70 -10.55 -6.41 5.09
N CYS A 71 -9.45 -5.84 4.60
CA CYS A 71 -9.41 -4.43 4.19
C CYS A 71 -10.37 -4.14 3.03
N LEU A 72 -10.45 -5.05 2.05
CA LEU A 72 -11.39 -4.90 0.93
C LEU A 72 -12.85 -4.98 1.39
N GLN A 73 -13.18 -5.91 2.27
CA GLN A 73 -14.53 -6.02 2.84
C GLN A 73 -14.92 -4.76 3.62
N ALA A 74 -14.04 -4.25 4.48
CA ALA A 74 -14.27 -3.00 5.22
C ALA A 74 -14.46 -1.82 4.28
N SER A 75 -13.69 -1.73 3.18
CA SER A 75 -13.86 -0.66 2.20
C SER A 75 -15.20 -0.72 1.45
N ALA A 76 -15.65 -1.94 1.10
CA ALA A 76 -16.95 -2.15 0.47
C ALA A 76 -18.11 -1.85 1.44
N GLU A 77 -17.94 -2.16 2.72
CA GLU A 77 -18.92 -1.82 3.75
C GLU A 77 -19.00 -0.30 3.96
N LEU A 78 -17.86 0.39 4.04
CA LEU A 78 -17.83 1.85 4.18
C LEU A 78 -18.53 2.58 3.03
N GLN A 79 -18.45 2.04 1.81
CA GLN A 79 -19.16 2.59 0.64
C GLN A 79 -20.68 2.34 0.67
N ARG A 80 -21.16 1.41 1.50
CA ARG A 80 -22.59 1.14 1.70
C ARG A 80 -23.22 1.97 2.81
N VAL A 81 -22.40 2.54 3.69
CA VAL A 81 -22.88 3.44 4.76
C VAL A 81 -23.13 4.83 4.16
N PRO A 82 -24.33 5.42 4.31
CA PRO A 82 -24.58 6.78 3.87
C PRO A 82 -23.62 7.76 4.58
N PRO A 83 -23.21 8.85 3.90
CA PRO A 83 -22.25 9.79 4.47
C PRO A 83 -22.78 10.37 5.79
N LEU A 84 -21.88 10.67 6.73
CA LEU A 84 -22.24 11.07 8.10
C LEU A 84 -23.22 12.25 8.19
N HIS A 85 -23.30 13.11 7.17
CA HIS A 85 -24.23 14.24 7.12
C HIS A 85 -25.69 13.83 6.87
N ASP A 86 -25.93 12.65 6.29
CA ASP A 86 -27.26 12.09 6.03
C ASP A 86 -27.76 11.18 7.17
N MET A 87 -26.91 10.92 8.17
CA MET A 87 -27.23 10.06 9.31
C MET A 87 -27.91 10.85 10.44
N GLY A 88 -29.15 10.46 10.77
CA GLY A 88 -29.91 11.05 11.87
C GLY A 88 -29.19 10.95 13.24
N PRO A 89 -29.50 11.82 14.20
CA PRO A 89 -28.75 11.95 15.46
C PRO A 89 -28.72 10.67 16.32
N GLY A 90 -29.62 9.71 16.09
CA GLY A 90 -29.65 8.42 16.78
C GLY A 90 -28.68 7.35 16.23
N THR A 91 -28.26 7.44 14.96
CA THR A 91 -27.43 6.40 14.31
C THR A 91 -25.92 6.71 14.37
N GLN A 92 -25.57 7.95 14.72
CA GLN A 92 -24.17 8.41 14.84
C GLN A 92 -23.46 7.78 16.06
N GLY A 93 -24.21 7.39 17.11
CA GLY A 93 -23.68 6.74 18.30
C GLY A 93 -23.23 5.29 18.07
N GLU A 94 -24.02 4.52 17.33
CA GLU A 94 -23.73 3.11 17.02
C GLU A 94 -22.60 2.97 15.98
N ALA A 95 -22.54 3.88 14.99
CA ALA A 95 -21.48 3.89 13.98
C ALA A 95 -20.08 4.12 14.59
N ARG A 96 -19.96 4.93 15.65
CA ARG A 96 -18.69 5.16 16.35
C ARG A 96 -18.21 3.92 17.12
N VAL A 97 -19.12 3.11 17.65
CA VAL A 97 -18.78 1.88 18.39
C VAL A 97 -18.30 0.78 17.44
N ALA A 98 -18.87 0.68 16.24
CA ALA A 98 -18.44 -0.29 15.22
C ALA A 98 -17.00 -0.05 14.75
N VAL A 99 -16.59 1.22 14.58
CA VAL A 99 -15.21 1.60 14.21
C VAL A 99 -14.22 1.27 15.33
N HIS A 100 -14.63 1.36 16.60
CA HIS A 100 -13.76 1.06 17.74
C HIS A 100 -13.60 -0.46 17.98
N CYS A 101 -14.64 -1.26 17.73
CA CYS A 101 -14.59 -2.71 17.92
C CYS A 101 -13.72 -3.44 16.87
N ALA A 102 -13.70 -2.95 15.62
CA ALA A 102 -12.87 -3.51 14.55
C ALA A 102 -11.35 -3.31 14.78
N SER A 103 -10.95 -2.42 15.70
CA SER A 103 -9.54 -2.16 16.03
C SER A 103 -9.00 -3.01 17.19
N CYS A 104 -9.86 -3.67 17.99
CA CYS A 104 -9.45 -4.34 19.23
C CYS A 104 -9.34 -5.87 19.15
N CYS A 105 -9.84 -6.52 18.09
CA CYS A 105 -9.67 -7.96 17.92
C CYS A 105 -8.51 -8.22 16.94
N GLY A 106 -7.33 -8.41 17.54
CA GLY A 106 -6.05 -8.77 16.90
C GLY A 106 -6.07 -10.08 16.14
#